data_AF-A0A3C0HGR2-F1
#
_entry.id   AF-A0A3C0HGR2-F1
#
_cell.length_a   1.000
_cell.length_b   1.000
_cell.length_c   1.000
_cell.angle_alpha   90.00
_cell.angle_beta   90.00
_cell.angle_gamma   90.00
#
_symmetry.space_group_name_H-M   'P 1'
#
loop_
_entity.id
_entity.type
_entity.pdbx_description
1 polymer ?
#
loop_
_entity_poly.entity_id
_entity_poly.type
_entity_poly.pdbx_seq_one_letter_code
_entity_poly.pdbx_strand_id
1 'polypeptide(L)'
;MRACLFARSTAVSLTRLIYASRAAEALTPTDHEQILASSRRNNAKGGVTGILAFGAREFLQCLEGSREAVNATYTRILGDPRHHDVQLIDFRDIEQRWFGEWGMHGLPPSRLTRQRVLRYSDRELFTPTRMSGASAIALLADLARELADTAAAAATPDAAVATAGRSAVEPAREGLLAKIGLRRDG
;
A
#
# COMPACT_ATOMS: atom_id res chain seq x y z
N MET A 1 -8.34 50.64 16.78
CA MET A 1 -8.85 49.25 16.72
C MET A 1 -8.22 48.57 15.51
N ARG A 2 -7.32 47.60 15.70
CA ARG A 2 -6.66 46.86 14.61
C ARG A 2 -7.62 45.78 14.11
N ALA A 3 -8.05 45.88 12.86
CA ALA A 3 -8.76 44.80 12.18
C ALA A 3 -7.78 43.64 11.95
N CYS A 4 -7.95 42.54 12.70
CA CYS A 4 -7.34 41.27 12.32
C CYS A 4 -7.99 40.81 11.02
N LEU A 5 -7.32 41.04 9.89
CA LEU A 5 -7.59 40.27 8.68
C LEU A 5 -7.19 38.82 9.00
N PHE A 6 -8.18 37.97 9.25
CA PHE A 6 -8.01 36.53 9.07
C PHE A 6 -7.79 36.31 7.57
N ALA A 7 -6.53 36.26 7.16
CA ALA A 7 -6.18 35.69 5.87
C ALA A 7 -6.81 34.30 5.83
N ARG A 8 -7.74 34.07 4.90
CA ARG A 8 -8.25 32.73 4.63
C ARG A 8 -7.04 31.89 4.26
N SER A 9 -6.66 30.97 5.14
CA SER A 9 -5.58 30.03 4.86
C SER A 9 -5.96 29.24 3.61
N THR A 10 -5.23 29.46 2.52
CA THR A 10 -5.28 28.65 1.31
C THR A 10 -4.39 27.41 1.44
N ALA A 11 -3.97 27.07 2.66
CA ALA A 11 -3.12 25.91 2.90
C ALA A 11 -3.87 24.64 2.51
N VAL A 12 -3.30 23.90 1.55
CA VAL A 12 -3.78 22.58 1.17
C VAL A 12 -3.43 21.64 2.32
N SER A 13 -4.40 21.33 3.18
CA SER A 13 -4.21 20.37 4.27
C SER A 13 -4.42 18.95 3.74
N LEU A 14 -3.36 18.15 3.77
CA LEU A 14 -3.46 16.72 3.56
C LEU A 14 -3.87 16.05 4.88
N THR A 15 -4.91 15.24 4.82
CA THR A 15 -5.55 14.63 5.99
C THR A 15 -5.62 13.12 5.83
N ARG A 16 -5.45 12.40 6.94
CA ARG A 16 -5.68 10.95 7.05
C ARG A 16 -6.82 10.69 8.02
N LEU A 17 -7.70 9.76 7.64
CA LEU A 17 -8.76 9.21 8.47
C LEU A 17 -8.61 7.70 8.53
N ILE A 18 -8.57 7.14 9.74
CA ILE A 18 -8.58 5.69 9.97
C ILE A 18 -9.83 5.34 10.77
N TYR A 19 -10.55 4.33 10.32
CA TYR A 19 -11.71 3.82 11.03
C TYR A 19 -11.82 2.30 10.92
N ALA A 20 -12.53 1.70 11.87
CA ALA A 20 -12.93 0.30 11.85
C ALA A 20 -14.46 0.16 11.86
N SER A 21 -14.95 -0.97 11.35
CA SER A 21 -16.40 -1.27 11.34
C SER A 21 -16.64 -2.77 11.26
N ARG A 22 -17.88 -3.21 11.48
CA ARG A 22 -18.29 -4.61 11.36
C ARG A 22 -19.03 -4.84 10.05
N ALA A 23 -18.69 -5.92 9.36
CA ALA A 23 -19.39 -6.35 8.16
C ALA A 23 -20.82 -6.79 8.52
N ALA A 24 -21.79 -6.46 7.66
CA ALA A 24 -23.13 -7.02 7.76
C ALA A 24 -23.10 -8.55 7.56
N GLU A 25 -24.06 -9.27 8.15
CA GLU A 25 -24.06 -10.75 8.12
C GLU A 25 -24.26 -11.32 6.71
N ALA A 26 -24.98 -10.59 5.85
CA ALA A 26 -25.29 -10.99 4.48
C ALA A 26 -24.14 -10.76 3.48
N LEU A 27 -22.98 -10.31 3.95
CA LEU A 27 -21.89 -9.88 3.08
C LEU A 27 -21.15 -11.07 2.47
N THR A 28 -21.05 -11.06 1.15
CA THR A 28 -20.44 -12.13 0.35
C THR A 28 -19.04 -11.73 -0.16
N PRO A 29 -18.20 -12.68 -0.60
CA PRO A 29 -16.92 -12.34 -1.23
C PRO A 29 -17.05 -11.41 -2.45
N THR A 30 -18.13 -11.55 -3.23
CA THR A 30 -18.42 -10.67 -4.38
C THR A 30 -18.68 -9.23 -3.95
N ASP A 31 -19.25 -9.02 -2.76
CA ASP A 31 -19.46 -7.68 -2.22
C ASP A 31 -18.14 -6.96 -1.93
N HIS A 32 -17.08 -7.68 -1.53
CA HIS A 32 -15.75 -7.07 -1.34
C HIS A 32 -15.23 -6.43 -2.63
N GLU A 33 -15.36 -7.13 -3.75
CA GLU A 33 -14.93 -6.61 -5.06
C GLU A 33 -15.77 -5.41 -5.49
N GLN A 34 -17.09 -5.45 -5.25
CA GLN A 34 -17.98 -4.33 -5.52
C GLN A 34 -17.68 -3.11 -4.64
N ILE A 35 -17.35 -3.31 -3.36
CA ILE A 35 -16.89 -2.26 -2.44
C ILE A 35 -15.62 -1.63 -2.99
N LEU A 36 -14.63 -2.43 -3.40
CA LEU A 36 -13.38 -1.90 -3.95
C LEU A 36 -13.60 -1.16 -5.27
N ALA A 37 -14.42 -1.71 -6.18
CA ALA A 37 -14.72 -1.08 -7.46
C ALA A 37 -15.43 0.28 -7.29
N SER A 38 -16.44 0.34 -6.41
CA SER A 38 -17.14 1.59 -6.08
C SER A 38 -16.23 2.59 -5.36
N SER A 39 -15.39 2.12 -4.43
CA SER A 39 -14.41 2.95 -3.73
C SER A 39 -13.42 3.57 -4.69
N ARG A 40 -12.76 2.79 -5.56
CA ARG A 40 -11.79 3.30 -6.55
C ARG A 40 -12.43 4.34 -7.47
N ARG A 41 -13.62 4.07 -7.99
CA ARG A 41 -14.36 4.99 -8.87
C ARG A 41 -14.70 6.32 -8.19
N ASN A 42 -15.18 6.27 -6.95
CA ASN A 42 -15.61 7.46 -6.22
C ASN A 42 -14.41 8.25 -5.67
N ASN A 43 -13.39 7.55 -5.19
CA ASN A 43 -12.20 8.15 -4.60
C ASN A 43 -11.35 8.89 -5.65
N ALA A 44 -11.26 8.35 -6.87
CA ALA A 44 -10.55 9.00 -7.98
C ALA A 44 -11.09 10.41 -8.28
N LYS A 45 -12.41 10.63 -8.15
CA LYS A 45 -13.04 11.94 -8.38
C LYS A 45 -12.65 13.00 -7.34
N GLY A 46 -12.33 12.56 -6.11
CA GLY A 46 -12.00 13.43 -4.99
C GLY A 46 -10.50 13.47 -4.63
N GLY A 47 -9.63 12.79 -5.40
CA GLY A 47 -8.22 12.67 -5.06
C GLY A 47 -7.97 11.93 -3.73
N VAL A 48 -8.87 11.00 -3.38
CA VAL A 48 -8.76 10.18 -2.18
C VAL A 48 -7.97 8.91 -2.51
N THR A 49 -7.03 8.56 -1.64
CA THR A 49 -6.25 7.32 -1.71
C THR A 49 -6.43 6.54 -0.41
N GLY A 50 -5.95 5.30 -0.37
CA GLY A 50 -6.03 4.53 0.87
C GLY A 50 -5.94 3.03 0.70
N ILE A 51 -6.23 2.35 1.80
CA ILE A 51 -6.30 0.90 1.89
C ILE A 51 -7.54 0.47 2.67
N LEU A 52 -8.15 -0.62 2.24
CA LEU A 52 -9.26 -1.30 2.92
C LEU A 52 -8.83 -2.74 3.21
N ALA A 53 -8.71 -3.06 4.50
CA ALA A 53 -8.37 -4.39 4.97
C ALA A 53 -9.62 -5.18 5.36
N PHE A 54 -9.73 -6.38 4.80
CA PHE A 54 -10.85 -7.30 5.02
C PHE A 54 -10.46 -8.32 6.10
N GLY A 55 -11.09 -8.21 7.27
CA GLY A 55 -11.13 -9.28 8.25
C GLY A 55 -12.23 -10.30 7.94
N ALA A 56 -12.41 -11.28 8.83
CA ALA A 56 -13.50 -12.24 8.70
C ALA A 56 -14.89 -11.59 8.85
N ARG A 57 -15.03 -10.63 9.78
CA ARG A 57 -16.28 -9.89 10.03
C ARG A 57 -16.06 -8.40 10.33
N GLU A 58 -14.85 -7.90 10.16
CA GLU A 58 -14.50 -6.52 10.48
C GLU A 58 -13.67 -5.90 9.37
N PHE A 59 -13.81 -4.60 9.19
CA PHE A 59 -13.04 -3.79 8.27
C PHE A 59 -12.14 -2.84 9.04
N LEU A 60 -10.95 -2.59 8.49
CA LEU A 60 -10.09 -1.47 8.86
C LEU A 60 -9.76 -0.70 7.59
N GLN A 61 -10.07 0.60 7.57
CA GLN A 61 -9.84 1.42 6.39
C GLN A 61 -9.07 2.68 6.74
N CYS A 62 -8.12 3.01 5.88
CA CYS A 62 -7.40 4.28 5.87
C CYS A 62 -7.80 5.07 4.62
N LEU A 63 -8.17 6.33 4.80
CA LEU A 63 -8.47 7.29 3.74
C LEU A 63 -7.49 8.46 3.85
N GLU A 64 -6.95 8.89 2.72
CA GLU A 64 -6.01 10.01 2.64
C GLU A 64 -6.44 10.96 1.53
N GLY A 65 -6.36 12.27 1.75
CA GLY A 65 -6.82 13.26 0.77
C GLY A 65 -6.88 14.66 1.35
N SER A 66 -7.52 15.58 0.63
CA SER A 66 -7.90 16.85 1.26
C SER A 66 -8.93 16.57 2.37
N ARG A 67 -8.95 17.44 3.38
CA ARG A 67 -9.90 17.33 4.48
C ARG A 67 -11.35 17.22 4.00
N GLU A 68 -11.72 18.02 3.01
CA GLU A 68 -13.07 18.03 2.43
C GLU A 68 -13.38 16.70 1.74
N ALA A 69 -12.47 16.21 0.91
CA ALA A 69 -12.67 14.98 0.14
C ALA A 69 -12.72 13.73 1.04
N VAL A 70 -11.88 13.69 2.08
CA VAL A 70 -11.88 12.61 3.08
C VAL A 70 -13.19 12.62 3.86
N ASN A 71 -13.65 13.78 4.35
CA ASN A 71 -14.91 13.89 5.09
C ASN A 71 -16.14 13.53 4.23
N ALA A 72 -16.20 14.00 2.98
CA ALA A 72 -17.28 13.65 2.07
C ALA A 72 -17.30 12.14 1.78
N THR A 73 -16.12 11.53 1.59
CA THR A 73 -15.98 10.10 1.37
C THR A 73 -16.42 9.30 2.59
N TYR A 74 -15.94 9.67 3.78
CA TYR A 74 -16.30 9.01 5.03
C TYR A 74 -17.80 9.12 5.31
N THR A 75 -18.41 10.28 5.07
CA THR A 75 -19.87 10.48 5.25
C THR A 75 -20.68 9.54 4.36
N ARG A 76 -20.28 9.36 3.09
CA ARG A 76 -20.92 8.38 2.19
C ARG A 76 -20.75 6.95 2.69
N ILE A 77 -19.58 6.61 3.23
CA ILE A 77 -19.32 5.28 3.78
C ILE A 77 -20.22 5.01 4.99
N LEU A 78 -20.41 5.97 5.90
CA LEU A 78 -21.28 5.80 7.07
C LEU A 78 -22.73 5.40 6.72
N GLY A 79 -23.20 5.73 5.52
CA GLY A 79 -24.53 5.35 5.03
C GLY A 79 -24.59 4.02 4.29
N ASP A 80 -23.48 3.28 4.19
CA ASP A 80 -23.41 2.02 3.45
C ASP A 80 -24.04 0.86 4.27
N PRO A 81 -25.10 0.19 3.80
CA PRO A 81 -25.77 -0.85 4.58
C PRO A 81 -24.93 -2.13 4.75
N ARG A 82 -23.79 -2.23 4.07
CA ARG A 82 -22.90 -3.39 4.11
C ARG A 82 -22.04 -3.45 5.38
N HIS A 83 -22.07 -2.42 6.22
CA HIS A 83 -21.38 -2.42 7.50
C HIS A 83 -22.15 -1.69 8.60
N HIS A 84 -21.73 -1.87 9.85
CA HIS A 84 -22.29 -1.22 11.03
C HIS A 84 -21.20 -1.05 12.10
N ASP A 85 -21.55 -0.48 13.26
CA ASP A 85 -20.63 -0.25 14.38
C ASP A 85 -19.33 0.47 13.98
N VAL A 86 -19.47 1.58 13.25
CA VAL A 86 -18.32 2.35 12.76
C VAL A 86 -17.64 3.10 13.89
N GLN A 87 -16.34 2.89 14.03
CA GLN A 87 -15.48 3.51 15.04
C GLN A 87 -14.38 4.32 14.36
N LEU A 88 -14.39 5.64 14.59
CA LEU A 88 -13.28 6.51 14.18
C LEU A 88 -12.07 6.24 15.09
N ILE A 89 -10.95 5.87 14.50
CA ILE A 89 -9.71 5.52 15.21
C ILE A 89 -8.75 6.70 15.27
N ASP A 90 -8.52 7.36 14.13
CA ASP A 90 -7.59 8.48 14.01
C ASP A 90 -8.06 9.43 12.91
N PHE A 91 -7.91 10.74 13.17
CA PHE A 91 -8.20 11.78 12.20
C PHE A 91 -7.27 12.96 12.40
N ARG A 92 -6.34 13.16 11.47
CA ARG A 92 -5.27 14.14 11.63
C ARG A 92 -4.76 14.65 10.30
N ASP A 93 -4.10 15.80 10.35
CA ASP A 93 -3.27 16.27 9.26
C ASP A 93 -1.98 15.45 9.18
N ILE A 94 -1.52 15.25 7.95
CA ILE A 94 -0.34 14.44 7.61
C ILE A 94 0.51 15.19 6.59
N GLU A 95 1.82 14.93 6.63
CA GLU A 95 2.77 15.55 5.68
C GLU A 95 2.81 14.79 4.35
N GLN A 96 2.66 13.47 4.41
CA GLN A 96 2.73 12.60 3.24
C GLN A 96 1.76 11.42 3.33
N ARG A 97 1.30 10.97 2.16
CA ARG A 97 0.45 9.79 2.02
C ARG A 97 1.26 8.53 2.31
N TRP A 98 0.62 7.54 2.93
CA TRP A 98 1.13 6.17 2.99
C TRP A 98 0.75 5.37 1.75
N PHE A 99 -0.44 5.66 1.19
CA PHE A 99 -1.03 4.88 0.12
C PHE A 99 -1.24 5.72 -1.15
N GLY A 100 -0.34 6.68 -1.41
CA GLY A 100 -0.48 7.65 -2.50
C GLY A 100 -0.64 7.04 -3.89
N GLU A 101 -0.05 5.86 -4.11
CA GLU A 101 -0.09 5.14 -5.39
C GLU A 101 -1.44 4.44 -5.66
N TRP A 102 -2.33 4.33 -4.66
CA TRP A 102 -3.56 3.53 -4.78
C TRP A 102 -4.82 4.34 -4.42
N GLY A 103 -5.71 4.54 -5.40
CA GLY A 103 -7.02 5.16 -5.15
C GLY A 103 -7.87 4.40 -4.12
N MET A 104 -7.70 3.09 -4.03
CA MET A 104 -8.08 2.25 -2.89
C MET A 104 -7.46 0.85 -3.06
N HIS A 105 -6.46 0.52 -2.26
CA HIS A 105 -5.88 -0.83 -2.23
C HIS A 105 -6.77 -1.76 -1.40
N GLY A 106 -7.07 -2.95 -1.92
CA GLY A 106 -7.81 -3.97 -1.17
C GLY A 106 -6.83 -4.95 -0.56
N LEU A 107 -6.81 -5.07 0.76
CA LEU A 107 -5.94 -6.02 1.46
C LEU A 107 -6.75 -7.27 1.83
N PRO A 108 -6.53 -8.41 1.15
CA PRO A 108 -7.26 -9.64 1.44
C PRO A 108 -6.85 -10.22 2.80
N PRO A 109 -7.70 -11.06 3.41
CA PRO A 109 -7.41 -11.69 4.70
C PRO A 109 -6.08 -12.47 4.74
N SER A 110 -5.65 -13.03 3.61
CA SER A 110 -4.38 -13.77 3.49
C SER A 110 -3.13 -12.94 3.80
N ARG A 111 -3.20 -11.61 3.65
CA ARG A 111 -2.10 -10.69 4.02
C ARG A 111 -2.09 -10.35 5.52
N LEU A 112 -3.18 -10.61 6.22
CA LEU A 112 -3.31 -10.42 7.67
C LEU A 112 -2.96 -11.71 8.41
N THR A 113 -1.72 -12.16 8.25
CA THR A 113 -1.25 -13.40 8.90
C THR A 113 -1.33 -13.30 10.43
N ARG A 114 -1.53 -14.45 11.09
CA ARG A 114 -1.55 -14.55 12.56
C ARG A 114 -0.35 -13.86 13.20
N GLN A 115 0.85 -14.10 12.66
CA GLN A 115 2.08 -13.49 13.18
C GLN A 115 2.06 -11.96 13.08
N ARG A 116 1.51 -11.39 12.00
CA ARG A 116 1.40 -9.94 11.87
C ARG A 116 0.37 -9.37 12.84
N VAL A 117 -0.80 -10.00 12.95
CA VAL A 117 -1.85 -9.57 13.87
C VAL A 117 -1.35 -9.55 15.32
N LEU A 118 -0.66 -10.63 15.74
CA LEU A 118 -0.11 -10.75 17.10
C LEU A 118 0.97 -9.72 17.45
N ARG A 119 1.57 -9.03 16.47
CA ARG A 119 2.50 -7.91 16.77
C ARG A 119 1.77 -6.69 17.31
N TYR A 120 0.49 -6.53 16.96
CA TYR A 120 -0.29 -5.32 17.23
C TYR A 120 -1.57 -5.57 18.04
N SER A 121 -1.87 -6.83 18.35
CA SER A 121 -3.09 -7.26 19.05
C SER A 121 -2.74 -8.29 20.12
N ASP A 122 -3.53 -8.33 21.20
CA ASP A 122 -3.48 -9.36 22.24
C ASP A 122 -4.13 -10.68 21.81
N ARG A 123 -4.74 -10.70 20.61
CA ARG A 123 -5.48 -11.83 20.05
C ARG A 123 -4.93 -12.23 18.70
N GLU A 124 -5.14 -13.50 18.36
CA GLU A 124 -4.72 -14.06 17.07
C GLU A 124 -5.61 -13.65 15.89
N LEU A 125 -6.83 -13.19 16.21
CA LEU A 125 -7.82 -12.78 15.23
C LEU A 125 -7.69 -11.28 14.94
N PHE A 126 -7.80 -10.93 13.66
CA PHE A 126 -7.85 -9.54 13.24
C PHE A 126 -9.19 -8.91 13.65
N THR A 127 -9.18 -8.18 14.77
CA THR A 127 -10.34 -7.48 15.32
C THR A 127 -10.06 -5.99 15.52
N PRO A 128 -9.99 -5.20 14.44
CA PRO A 128 -9.63 -3.78 14.51
C PRO A 128 -10.54 -2.93 15.40
N THR A 129 -11.81 -3.32 15.63
CA THR A 129 -12.70 -2.59 16.55
C THR A 129 -12.30 -2.70 18.03
N ARG A 130 -11.35 -3.59 18.33
CA ARG A 130 -10.81 -3.81 19.68
C ARG A 130 -9.35 -3.40 19.80
N MET A 131 -8.72 -2.97 18.71
CA MET A 131 -7.35 -2.51 18.73
C MET A 131 -7.30 -1.10 19.34
N SER A 132 -6.23 -0.80 20.08
CA SER A 132 -5.92 0.60 20.38
C SER A 132 -5.67 1.36 19.09
N GLY A 133 -5.92 2.68 19.08
CA GLY A 133 -5.62 3.48 17.89
C GLY A 133 -4.15 3.40 17.49
N ALA A 134 -3.24 3.43 18.46
CA ALA A 134 -1.81 3.25 18.23
C ALA A 134 -1.48 1.92 17.54
N SER A 135 -2.10 0.82 17.98
CA SER A 135 -1.94 -0.50 17.37
C SER A 135 -2.45 -0.55 15.92
N ALA A 136 -3.64 -0.01 15.67
CA ALA A 136 -4.24 -0.01 14.33
C ALA A 136 -3.42 0.85 13.35
N ILE A 137 -2.96 2.03 13.80
CA ILE A 137 -2.06 2.91 13.06
C ILE A 137 -0.74 2.18 12.75
N ALA A 138 -0.14 1.52 13.74
CA ALA A 138 1.14 0.83 13.57
C ALA A 138 1.03 -0.35 12.57
N LEU A 139 -0.07 -1.11 12.62
CA LEU A 139 -0.34 -2.17 11.65
C LEU A 139 -0.45 -1.61 10.22
N LEU A 140 -1.20 -0.52 10.03
CA LEU A 140 -1.34 0.12 8.72
C LEU A 140 -0.02 0.71 8.20
N ALA A 141 0.80 1.28 9.09
CA ALA A 141 2.13 1.78 8.74
C ALA A 141 3.09 0.65 8.30
N ASP A 142 3.01 -0.52 8.94
CA ASP A 142 3.77 -1.72 8.56
C ASP A 142 3.36 -2.24 7.19
N LEU A 143 2.06 -2.28 6.91
CA LEU A 143 1.52 -2.65 5.60
C LEU A 143 1.92 -1.64 4.51
N ALA A 144 1.89 -0.35 4.81
CA ALA A 144 2.30 0.69 3.87
C ALA A 144 3.77 0.53 3.45
N ARG A 145 4.66 0.21 4.39
CA ARG A 145 6.08 -0.05 4.10
C ARG A 145 6.26 -1.26 3.19
N GLU A 146 5.62 -2.39 3.51
CA GLU A 146 5.70 -3.60 2.66
C GLU A 146 5.18 -3.33 1.23
N LEU A 147 4.06 -2.62 1.10
CA LEU A 147 3.49 -2.30 -0.21
C LEU A 147 4.39 -1.35 -1.00
N ALA A 148 5.00 -0.36 -0.34
CA ALA A 148 5.97 0.53 -0.96
C ALA A 148 7.22 -0.23 -1.43
N ASP A 149 7.76 -1.12 -0.62
CA ASP A 149 8.92 -1.95 -0.97
C ASP A 149 8.62 -2.86 -2.17
N THR A 150 7.42 -3.46 -2.18
CA THR A 150 6.97 -4.31 -3.29
C THR A 150 6.78 -3.52 -4.58
N ALA A 151 6.21 -2.31 -4.49
CA ALA A 151 6.04 -1.43 -5.64
C ALA A 151 7.39 -0.96 -6.21
N ALA A 152 8.34 -0.61 -5.34
CA ALA A 152 9.70 -0.21 -5.73
C ALA A 152 10.46 -1.34 -6.44
N ALA A 153 10.34 -2.58 -5.95
CA ALA A 153 10.95 -3.75 -6.57
C ALA A 153 10.36 -4.05 -7.97
N ALA A 154 9.06 -3.88 -8.16
CA ALA A 154 8.41 -4.06 -9.46
C ALA A 154 8.75 -2.95 -10.47
N ALA A 155 9.06 -1.73 -9.99
CA ALA A 155 9.42 -0.59 -10.82
C ALA A 155 10.88 -0.57 -11.29
N THR A 156 11.72 -1.53 -10.85
CA THR A 156 13.10 -1.68 -11.31
C THR A 156 13.23 -2.89 -12.24
N PRO A 157 12.83 -2.80 -13.52
CA PRO A 157 13.15 -3.83 -14.49
C PRO A 157 14.62 -3.64 -14.92
N ASP A 158 15.49 -4.52 -14.44
CA ASP A 158 16.84 -4.82 -14.93
C ASP A 158 18.02 -4.45 -14.01
N ALA A 159 18.40 -5.42 -13.18
CA ALA A 159 19.77 -5.62 -12.70
C ALA A 159 20.10 -7.12 -12.50
N ALA A 160 19.41 -8.02 -13.20
CA ALA A 160 19.53 -9.47 -12.99
C ALA A 160 19.68 -10.32 -14.26
N VAL A 161 19.90 -9.71 -15.44
CA VAL A 161 20.29 -10.45 -16.67
C VAL A 161 21.61 -9.91 -17.24
N ALA A 162 22.62 -9.73 -16.37
CA ALA A 162 23.98 -9.41 -16.79
C ALA A 162 25.03 -10.14 -15.95
N THR A 163 24.94 -11.48 -15.84
CA THR A 163 26.09 -12.31 -15.39
C THR A 163 26.15 -13.70 -16.03
N ALA A 164 25.57 -13.88 -17.22
CA ALA A 164 25.76 -15.08 -18.03
C ALA A 164 26.16 -14.67 -19.45
N GLY A 165 27.42 -14.27 -19.63
CA GLY A 165 27.87 -13.76 -20.92
C GLY A 165 29.29 -13.19 -20.93
N ARG A 166 30.24 -13.84 -20.24
CA ARG A 166 31.67 -13.70 -20.57
C ARG A 166 32.30 -15.08 -20.61
N SER A 167 32.15 -15.73 -21.76
CA SER A 167 33.08 -16.76 -22.22
C SER A 167 34.40 -16.05 -22.53
N ALA A 168 35.33 -16.05 -21.57
CA ALA A 168 36.72 -15.71 -21.82
C ALA A 168 37.48 -17.03 -22.02
N VAL A 169 37.86 -17.24 -23.27
CA VAL A 169 38.74 -18.29 -23.77
C VAL A 169 40.10 -18.17 -23.06
N GLU A 170 40.54 -19.24 -22.42
CA GLU A 170 41.91 -19.45 -21.96
C GLU A 170 42.81 -19.75 -23.17
N PRO A 171 44.01 -19.17 -23.26
CA PRO A 171 45.18 -20.07 -23.22
C PRO A 171 46.45 -19.46 -22.61
N ALA A 172 47.27 -20.32 -21.98
CA ALA A 172 48.63 -20.63 -22.46
C ALA A 172 49.60 -21.00 -21.32
N ARG A 173 49.98 -22.29 -21.26
CA ARG A 173 51.32 -22.87 -20.97
C ARG A 173 51.24 -24.33 -21.44
N GLU A 174 52.17 -25.01 -22.10
CA GLU A 174 53.53 -24.81 -22.56
C GLU A 174 53.89 -26.12 -23.32
N GLY A 175 54.69 -26.06 -24.39
CA GLY A 175 55.51 -27.20 -24.83
C GLY A 175 55.21 -27.89 -26.17
N LEU A 176 56.25 -27.89 -27.02
CA LEU A 176 56.72 -29.01 -27.86
C LEU A 176 56.46 -29.00 -29.39
N LEU A 177 57.44 -28.41 -30.09
CA LEU A 177 58.17 -28.88 -31.29
C LEU A 177 57.45 -29.25 -32.61
N ALA A 178 58.17 -28.87 -33.69
CA ALA A 178 58.12 -29.38 -35.06
C ALA A 178 56.91 -28.93 -35.91
N LYS A 179 57.03 -28.53 -37.18
CA LYS A 179 58.04 -28.73 -38.21
C LYS A 179 57.62 -27.86 -39.43
N ILE A 180 58.59 -27.23 -40.10
CA ILE A 180 58.71 -26.96 -41.57
C ILE A 180 57.43 -26.50 -42.32
N GLY A 181 57.37 -25.40 -43.07
CA GLY A 181 58.37 -24.46 -43.54
C GLY A 181 57.80 -23.68 -44.75
N LEU A 182 58.55 -22.64 -45.10
CA LEU A 182 58.72 -22.07 -46.45
C LEU A 182 57.68 -21.09 -47.02
N ARG A 183 58.18 -19.84 -47.10
CA ARG A 183 58.21 -18.88 -48.24
C ARG A 183 56.85 -18.36 -48.74
N ARG A 184 56.55 -17.07 -48.55
CA ARG A 184 57.02 -15.86 -49.29
C ARG A 184 56.52 -15.77 -50.73
N ASP A 185 55.77 -14.69 -50.92
CA ASP A 185 55.76 -13.74 -52.03
C ASP A 185 55.01 -14.12 -53.32
N GLY A 186 54.11 -13.23 -53.71
CA GLY A 186 53.36 -13.23 -54.97
C GLY A 186 52.05 -12.51 -54.84
#